data_AF-A0A0U5ERJ6-F1
#
_entry.id   AF-A0A0U5ERJ6-F1
#
_cell.length_a   1.000
_cell.length_b   1.000
_cell.length_c   1.000
_cell.angle_alpha   90.00
_cell.angle_beta   90.00
_cell.angle_gamma   90.00
#
_symmetry.space_group_name_H-M   'P 1'
#
loop_
_entity.id
_entity.type
_entity.pdbx_description
1 polymer ?
#
loop_
_entity_poly.entity_id
_entity_poly.type
_entity_poly.pdbx_seq_one_letter_code
_entity_poly.pdbx_strand_id
1 'polypeptide(L)'
;MSTVLRVAFFPGELRLAVTQHNTLLDYALWRPAAPDGVGDVYQARISALMPAMGGAFVDLGKGESGFLPIQNGKDPVTEGQMLTVRVTRAAQGGKGLRVQAQEPPATPLPDKPCLLTRGPTPLERLADRWPQARITVDSAAAAALIPPTLRDRREQALSPFPEAIAHACDALAEASVSLPGGMTASITPTPALIAIDMDAPPTATGWTKQTAQFAANRDALPALFQQIRLRNLSGAILIDPAGLSTRKRQALLEPIKAMLQADPLRPRCLGITALGLVEIVRARIHPSLPELLSCPHGQALAALRIILANHPDATQIRGGLGIITALEKDPQALVDCITQRGKALAVKLDPSLPDFFWTTDHD
;
A
#
# COMPACT_ATOMS: atom_id res chain seq x y z
N MET A 1 8.37 18.48 19.31
CA MET A 1 7.12 17.71 19.54
C MET A 1 7.36 16.28 19.08
N SER A 2 7.02 15.27 19.89
CA SER A 2 7.43 13.87 19.63
C SER A 2 6.51 13.16 18.63
N THR A 3 7.08 12.66 17.54
CA THR A 3 6.43 11.75 16.59
C THR A 3 6.35 10.34 17.17
N VAL A 4 5.26 9.62 16.90
CA VAL A 4 5.03 8.25 17.38
C VAL A 4 4.63 7.35 16.22
N LEU A 5 5.30 6.20 16.08
CA LEU A 5 4.96 5.14 15.15
C LEU A 5 4.11 4.10 15.90
N ARG A 6 2.80 4.12 15.64
CA ARG A 6 1.80 3.29 16.32
C ARG A 6 1.57 2.02 15.52
N VAL A 7 1.60 0.88 16.19
CA VAL A 7 1.42 -0.44 15.62
C VAL A 7 0.17 -1.05 16.25
N ALA A 8 -0.90 -1.17 15.47
CA ALA A 8 -2.13 -1.83 15.89
C ALA A 8 -2.26 -3.21 15.26
N PHE A 9 -2.62 -4.21 16.05
CA PHE A 9 -2.77 -5.60 15.61
C PHE A 9 -4.22 -5.94 15.31
N PHE A 10 -4.45 -6.48 14.12
CA PHE A 10 -5.72 -7.03 13.68
C PHE A 10 -5.49 -8.46 13.16
N PRO A 11 -6.54 -9.28 12.99
CA PRO A 11 -6.38 -10.61 12.45
C PRO A 11 -5.60 -10.62 11.13
N GLY A 12 -4.42 -11.25 11.09
CA GLY A 12 -3.58 -11.37 9.89
C GLY A 12 -2.86 -10.10 9.42
N GLU A 13 -3.07 -8.95 10.05
CA GLU A 13 -2.44 -7.69 9.62
C GLU A 13 -2.15 -6.71 10.77
N LEU A 14 -1.19 -5.82 10.51
CA LEU A 14 -0.89 -4.68 11.36
C LEU A 14 -1.17 -3.39 10.63
N ARG A 15 -1.81 -2.45 11.32
CA ARG A 15 -1.98 -1.07 10.87
C ARG A 15 -0.86 -0.24 11.50
N LEU A 16 -0.03 0.35 10.65
CA LEU A 16 1.13 1.13 11.05
C LEU A 16 0.86 2.60 10.78
N ALA A 17 0.74 3.41 11.83
CA ALA A 17 0.43 4.83 11.71
C ALA A 17 1.53 5.69 12.33
N VAL A 18 2.17 6.54 11.53
CA VAL A 18 3.05 7.59 12.05
C VAL A 18 2.18 8.78 12.40
N THR A 19 2.28 9.24 13.64
CA THR A 19 1.41 10.29 14.17
C THR A 19 2.21 11.37 14.88
N GLN A 20 1.68 12.58 14.83
CA GLN A 20 2.08 13.68 15.70
C GLN A 20 0.80 14.24 16.31
N HIS A 21 0.65 14.07 17.63
CA HIS A 21 -0.64 14.26 18.32
C HIS A 21 -1.76 13.42 17.66
N ASN A 22 -2.82 14.08 17.17
CA ASN A 22 -3.96 13.46 16.50
C ASN A 22 -3.86 13.53 14.97
N THR A 23 -2.70 13.91 14.42
CA THR A 23 -2.50 14.01 12.97
C THR A 23 -1.77 12.78 12.45
N LEU A 24 -2.38 12.11 11.46
CA LEU A 24 -1.77 11.02 10.71
C LEU A 24 -0.78 11.58 9.67
N LEU A 25 0.49 11.20 9.79
CA LEU A 25 1.58 11.69 8.93
C LEU A 25 2.00 10.67 7.86
N ASP A 26 1.98 9.38 8.19
CA ASP A 26 2.35 8.28 7.30
C ASP A 26 1.57 7.03 7.70
N TYR A 27 1.34 6.12 6.75
CA TYR A 27 0.52 4.93 6.97
C TYR A 27 0.99 3.75 6.12
N ALA A 28 0.92 2.54 6.68
CA ALA A 28 1.08 1.31 5.93
C ALA A 28 0.27 0.17 6.56
N LEU A 29 -0.19 -0.75 5.70
CA LEU A 29 -0.61 -2.07 6.13
C LEU A 29 0.58 -3.02 6.08
N TRP A 30 0.68 -3.91 7.06
CA TRP A 30 1.65 -4.98 7.07
C TRP A 30 0.95 -6.33 7.28
N ARG A 31 1.13 -7.25 6.34
CA ARG A 31 0.61 -8.62 6.40
C ARG A 31 1.77 -9.62 6.48
N PRO A 32 2.11 -10.13 7.67
CA PRO A 32 3.25 -11.05 7.83
C PRO A 32 3.14 -12.32 6.97
N ALA A 33 1.93 -12.83 6.75
CA ALA A 33 1.68 -14.03 5.93
C ALA A 33 1.80 -13.78 4.42
N ALA A 34 1.75 -12.52 3.96
CA ALA A 34 1.80 -12.15 2.56
C ALA A 34 2.69 -10.92 2.34
N PRO A 35 4.01 -11.03 2.56
CA PRO A 35 4.94 -9.92 2.34
C PRO A 35 5.01 -9.54 0.86
N ASP A 36 5.21 -8.25 0.58
CA ASP A 36 5.35 -7.73 -0.80
C ASP A 36 6.67 -8.13 -1.49
N GLY A 37 7.61 -8.67 -0.72
CA GLY A 37 8.91 -9.16 -1.16
C GLY A 37 9.88 -8.06 -1.60
N VAL A 38 9.53 -6.78 -1.51
CA VAL A 38 10.41 -5.71 -2.03
C VAL A 38 11.69 -5.63 -1.18
N GLY A 39 12.84 -5.70 -1.85
CA GLY A 39 14.14 -5.74 -1.22
C GLY A 39 14.63 -7.15 -0.89
N ASP A 40 13.77 -8.18 -0.98
CA ASP A 40 14.17 -9.58 -0.85
C ASP A 40 15.26 -9.89 -1.88
N VAL A 41 16.25 -10.66 -1.45
CA VAL A 41 17.35 -11.13 -2.28
C VAL A 41 17.18 -12.63 -2.47
N TYR A 42 17.20 -13.05 -3.73
CA TYR A 42 17.10 -14.43 -4.13
C TYR A 42 18.35 -14.87 -4.88
N GLN A 43 18.70 -16.13 -4.70
CA GLN A 43 19.44 -16.86 -5.70
C GLN A 43 18.41 -17.38 -6.69
N ALA A 44 18.50 -16.95 -7.96
CA ALA A 44 17.49 -17.19 -8.97
C ALA A 44 18.09 -17.85 -10.20
N ARG A 45 17.25 -18.56 -10.95
CA ARG A 45 17.62 -19.20 -12.21
C ARG A 45 16.91 -18.54 -13.37
N ILE A 46 17.61 -18.22 -14.44
CA ILE A 46 16.97 -17.77 -15.69
C ILE A 46 16.16 -18.93 -16.25
N SER A 47 14.83 -18.77 -16.26
CA SER A 47 13.91 -19.79 -16.74
C SER A 47 13.61 -19.64 -18.22
N ALA A 48 13.52 -18.40 -18.73
CA ALA A 48 13.29 -18.12 -20.14
C ALA A 48 13.80 -16.74 -20.53
N LEU A 49 14.51 -16.63 -21.65
CA LEU A 49 14.88 -15.35 -22.24
C LEU A 49 13.70 -14.79 -23.06
N MET A 50 13.41 -13.51 -22.90
CA MET A 50 12.33 -12.81 -23.59
C MET A 50 12.85 -11.57 -24.33
N PRO A 51 13.60 -11.73 -25.45
CA PRO A 51 14.17 -10.60 -26.19
C PRO A 51 13.11 -9.58 -26.64
N ALA A 52 11.93 -10.07 -27.04
CA ALA A 52 10.81 -9.23 -27.45
C ALA A 52 10.28 -8.32 -26.33
N MET A 53 10.47 -8.71 -25.06
CA MET A 53 10.09 -7.91 -23.88
C MET A 53 11.27 -7.18 -23.24
N GLY A 54 12.48 -7.29 -23.81
CA GLY A 54 13.69 -6.67 -23.27
C GLY A 54 14.10 -7.22 -21.90
N GLY A 55 13.97 -8.53 -21.68
CA GLY A 55 14.31 -9.14 -20.39
C GLY A 55 14.24 -10.66 -20.38
N ALA A 56 14.17 -11.22 -19.18
CA ALA A 56 14.05 -12.65 -18.94
C ALA A 56 13.11 -12.92 -17.76
N PHE A 57 12.47 -14.08 -17.78
CA PHE A 57 11.85 -14.62 -16.58
C PHE A 57 12.90 -15.36 -15.75
N VAL A 58 12.77 -15.22 -14.44
CA VAL A 58 13.59 -15.94 -13.47
C VAL A 58 12.70 -16.74 -12.52
N ASP A 59 13.13 -17.95 -12.23
CA ASP A 59 12.60 -18.80 -11.17
C ASP A 59 13.24 -18.39 -9.84
N LEU A 60 12.40 -18.02 -8.87
CA LEU A 60 12.79 -17.59 -7.52
C LEU A 60 12.67 -18.72 -6.49
N GLY A 61 12.19 -19.90 -6.92
CA GLY A 61 11.91 -21.05 -6.07
C GLY A 61 10.49 -21.02 -5.50
N LYS A 62 10.03 -22.18 -5.00
CA LYS A 62 8.69 -22.37 -4.40
C LYS A 62 7.52 -21.92 -5.30
N GLY A 63 7.69 -21.96 -6.62
CA GLY A 63 6.67 -21.53 -7.59
C GLY A 63 6.59 -20.01 -7.78
N GLU A 64 7.46 -19.23 -7.14
CA GLU A 64 7.58 -17.79 -7.38
C GLU A 64 8.42 -17.53 -8.63
N SER A 65 8.01 -16.52 -9.41
CA SER A 65 8.75 -16.06 -10.59
C SER A 65 8.85 -14.53 -10.60
N GLY A 66 9.90 -14.04 -11.26
CA GLY A 66 10.14 -12.62 -11.44
C GLY A 66 10.53 -12.29 -12.88
N PHE A 67 10.41 -11.01 -13.23
CA PHE A 67 10.89 -10.47 -14.49
C PHE A 67 12.17 -9.66 -14.25
N LEU A 68 13.25 -10.08 -14.91
CA LEU A 68 14.55 -9.42 -14.94
C LEU A 68 14.68 -8.62 -16.26
N PRO A 69 14.63 -7.28 -16.23
CA PRO A 69 14.95 -6.47 -17.40
C PRO A 69 16.42 -6.64 -17.78
N ILE A 70 16.71 -6.83 -19.06
CA ILE A 70 18.07 -6.99 -19.59
C ILE A 70 18.31 -5.87 -20.60
N GLN A 71 19.42 -5.16 -20.46
CA GLN A 71 19.85 -4.20 -21.48
C GLN A 71 20.66 -4.94 -22.56
N ASN A 72 20.17 -4.91 -23.80
CA ASN A 72 20.83 -5.55 -24.94
C ASN A 72 22.32 -5.15 -25.01
N GLY A 73 23.20 -6.16 -24.96
CA GLY A 73 24.64 -6.01 -25.15
C GLY A 73 25.48 -5.68 -23.91
N LYS A 74 24.86 -5.47 -22.73
CA LYS A 74 25.60 -5.26 -21.47
C LYS A 74 25.66 -6.46 -20.54
N ASP A 75 24.62 -7.30 -20.54
CA ASP A 75 24.52 -8.44 -19.62
C ASP A 75 24.35 -9.74 -20.43
N PRO A 76 25.44 -10.41 -20.87
CA PRO A 76 25.33 -11.71 -21.51
C PRO A 76 24.84 -12.72 -20.46
N VAL A 77 23.57 -13.11 -20.61
CA VAL A 77 22.94 -14.09 -19.73
C VAL A 77 22.33 -15.24 -20.53
N THR A 78 22.35 -16.44 -19.98
CA THR A 78 21.87 -17.66 -20.64
C THR A 78 20.75 -18.33 -19.85
N GLU A 79 19.86 -19.04 -20.53
CA GLU A 79 18.88 -19.88 -19.85
C GLU A 79 19.56 -20.94 -18.98
N GLY A 80 18.97 -21.21 -17.82
CA GLY A 80 19.55 -22.08 -16.79
C GLY A 80 20.63 -21.43 -15.92
N GLN A 81 21.13 -20.24 -16.28
CA GLN A 81 22.14 -19.54 -15.46
C GLN A 81 21.58 -19.17 -14.09
N MET A 82 22.40 -19.39 -13.07
CA MET A 82 22.15 -18.95 -11.70
C MET A 82 22.72 -17.54 -11.48
N LEU A 83 21.95 -16.68 -10.84
CA LEU A 83 22.37 -15.33 -10.47
C LEU A 83 21.68 -14.86 -9.19
N THR A 84 22.33 -13.93 -8.50
CA THR A 84 21.74 -13.24 -7.36
C THR A 84 20.91 -12.06 -7.86
N VAL A 85 19.66 -11.99 -7.44
CA VAL A 85 18.73 -10.93 -7.83
C VAL A 85 18.08 -10.32 -6.60
N ARG A 86 17.74 -9.04 -6.70
CA ARG A 86 16.94 -8.32 -5.70
C ARG A 86 15.59 -7.94 -6.28
N VAL A 87 14.53 -8.13 -5.51
CA VAL A 87 13.20 -7.61 -5.86
C VAL A 87 13.21 -6.09 -5.73
N THR A 88 12.89 -5.41 -6.83
CA THR A 88 12.81 -3.94 -6.92
C THR A 88 11.39 -3.43 -6.97
N ARG A 89 10.42 -4.26 -7.39
CA ARG A 89 8.98 -3.95 -7.36
C ARG A 89 8.18 -5.20 -7.02
N ALA A 90 7.19 -5.01 -6.15
CA ALA A 90 6.21 -6.03 -5.80
C ALA A 90 5.37 -6.44 -7.02
N ALA A 91 4.78 -7.62 -6.96
CA ALA A 91 3.73 -8.02 -7.88
C ALA A 91 2.51 -7.10 -7.72
N GLN A 92 2.00 -6.54 -8.82
CA GLN A 92 0.91 -5.56 -8.82
C GLN A 92 0.08 -5.66 -10.10
N GLY A 93 -1.24 -5.54 -9.99
CA GLY A 93 -2.15 -5.49 -11.15
C GLY A 93 -1.97 -6.64 -12.14
N GLY A 94 -1.76 -7.86 -11.64
CA GLY A 94 -1.54 -9.07 -12.43
C GLY A 94 -0.11 -9.25 -12.99
N LYS A 95 0.79 -8.28 -12.76
CA LYS A 95 2.21 -8.39 -13.11
C LYS A 95 2.99 -9.03 -11.97
N GLY A 96 3.90 -9.93 -12.29
CA GLY A 96 4.81 -10.56 -11.32
C GLY A 96 5.85 -9.59 -10.76
N LEU A 97 6.72 -10.12 -9.88
CA LEU A 97 7.81 -9.36 -9.26
C LEU A 97 8.76 -8.81 -10.32
N ARG A 98 9.23 -7.57 -10.15
CA ARG A 98 10.37 -7.07 -10.95
C ARG A 98 11.63 -7.22 -10.14
N VAL A 99 12.64 -7.84 -10.74
CA VAL A 99 13.94 -8.05 -10.09
C VAL A 99 15.05 -7.31 -10.84
N GLN A 100 16.19 -7.16 -10.18
CA GLN A 100 17.42 -6.64 -10.75
C GLN A 100 18.58 -7.53 -10.31
N ALA A 101 19.49 -7.83 -11.23
CA ALA A 101 20.74 -8.51 -10.89
C ALA A 101 21.56 -7.65 -9.93
N GLN A 102 22.21 -8.30 -8.97
CA GLN A 102 23.17 -7.65 -8.07
C GLN A 102 24.38 -8.55 -7.88
N GLU A 103 25.45 -7.98 -7.31
CA GLU A 103 26.62 -8.75 -6.93
C GLU A 103 26.24 -9.86 -5.93
N PRO A 104 26.77 -11.07 -6.09
CA PRO A 104 26.52 -12.16 -5.17
C PRO A 104 27.11 -11.84 -3.78
N PRO A 105 26.46 -12.29 -2.68
CA PRO A 105 27.07 -12.20 -1.36
C PRO A 105 28.37 -13.01 -1.30
N ALA A 106 29.27 -12.64 -0.37
CA ALA A 106 30.56 -13.32 -0.19
C ALA A 106 30.46 -14.77 0.33
N THR A 107 29.25 -15.22 0.70
CA THR A 107 28.98 -16.56 1.20
C THR A 107 28.71 -17.55 0.05
N PRO A 108 29.00 -18.86 0.25
CA PRO A 108 28.63 -19.89 -0.72
C PRO A 108 27.14 -19.82 -1.08
N LEU A 109 26.84 -19.84 -2.38
CA LEU A 109 25.49 -19.73 -2.90
C LEU A 109 24.86 -21.10 -3.15
N PRO A 110 23.55 -21.27 -2.90
CA PRO A 110 22.84 -22.49 -3.24
C PRO A 110 22.78 -22.76 -4.75
N ASP A 111 22.79 -24.03 -5.15
CA ASP A 111 22.65 -24.46 -6.55
C ASP A 111 21.20 -24.44 -7.05
N LYS A 112 20.23 -24.19 -6.16
CA LYS A 112 18.80 -24.15 -6.47
C LYS A 112 18.21 -22.78 -6.17
N PRO A 113 17.19 -22.34 -6.93
CA PRO A 113 16.48 -21.11 -6.64
C PRO A 113 15.91 -21.06 -5.23
N CYS A 114 16.25 -20.01 -4.48
CA CYS A 114 15.77 -19.80 -3.13
C CYS A 114 15.95 -18.36 -2.66
N LEU A 115 15.15 -17.99 -1.66
CA LEU A 115 15.31 -16.75 -0.92
C LEU A 115 16.59 -16.82 -0.07
N LEU A 116 17.47 -15.83 -0.21
CA LEU A 116 18.68 -15.66 0.59
C LEU A 116 18.42 -14.76 1.80
N THR A 117 17.84 -13.58 1.58
CA THR A 117 17.55 -12.62 2.66
C THR A 117 16.24 -11.90 2.39
N ARG A 118 15.48 -11.62 3.45
CA ARG A 118 14.28 -10.77 3.37
C ARG A 118 14.68 -9.30 3.28
N GLY A 119 13.91 -8.55 2.51
CA GLY A 119 13.91 -7.10 2.48
C GLY A 119 13.23 -6.51 3.72
N PRO A 120 13.26 -5.18 3.85
CA PRO A 120 12.71 -4.49 5.01
C PRO A 120 11.19 -4.60 5.06
N THR A 121 10.67 -4.90 6.24
CA THR A 121 9.22 -4.88 6.53
C THR A 121 8.63 -3.47 6.34
N PRO A 122 7.30 -3.32 6.16
CA PRO A 122 6.66 -2.01 6.16
C PRO A 122 6.97 -1.18 7.41
N LEU A 123 7.13 -1.84 8.57
CA LEU A 123 7.50 -1.18 9.81
C LEU A 123 8.93 -0.64 9.79
N GLU A 124 9.91 -1.43 9.31
CA GLU A 124 11.29 -0.95 9.12
C GLU A 124 11.36 0.22 8.14
N ARG A 125 10.64 0.13 7.01
CA ARG A 125 10.58 1.23 6.03
C ARG A 125 10.02 2.53 6.62
N LEU A 126 8.99 2.43 7.46
CA LEU A 126 8.46 3.61 8.17
C LEU A 126 9.44 4.11 9.25
N ALA A 127 10.06 3.20 9.98
CA ALA A 127 11.02 3.51 11.02
C ALA A 127 12.28 4.21 10.46
N ASP A 128 12.71 3.85 9.25
CA ASP A 128 13.81 4.49 8.52
C ASP A 128 13.44 5.90 8.04
N ARG A 129 12.22 6.08 7.54
CA ARG A 129 11.70 7.42 7.17
C ARG A 129 11.51 8.34 8.36
N TRP A 130 11.20 7.77 9.53
CA TRP A 130 10.92 8.49 10.77
C TRP A 130 11.87 8.03 11.88
N PRO A 131 13.18 8.32 11.80
CA PRO A 131 14.18 7.76 12.70
C PRO A 131 14.01 8.19 14.16
N GLN A 132 13.40 9.37 14.38
CA GLN A 132 13.13 9.92 15.71
C GLN A 132 11.78 9.48 16.29
N ALA A 133 10.97 8.71 15.55
CA ALA A 133 9.68 8.25 16.05
C ALA A 133 9.86 7.07 17.01
N ARG A 134 9.32 7.20 18.22
CA ARG A 134 9.19 6.09 19.17
C ARG A 134 8.10 5.12 18.73
N ILE A 135 8.27 3.83 19.01
CA ILE A 135 7.35 2.78 18.55
C ILE A 135 6.45 2.35 19.70
N THR A 136 5.13 2.41 19.50
CA THR A 136 4.14 1.93 20.48
C THR A 136 3.30 0.81 19.87
N VAL A 137 2.95 -0.18 20.68
CA VAL A 137 2.15 -1.35 20.29
C VAL A 137 0.88 -1.44 21.14
N ASP A 138 -0.22 -1.91 20.56
CA ASP A 138 -1.50 -2.05 21.27
C ASP A 138 -1.66 -3.37 22.04
N SER A 139 -0.85 -4.37 21.69
CA SER A 139 -1.03 -5.75 22.12
C SER A 139 0.30 -6.50 22.23
N ALA A 140 0.29 -7.60 22.98
CA ALA A 140 1.43 -8.52 23.04
C ALA A 140 1.72 -9.18 21.68
N ALA A 141 0.68 -9.44 20.88
CA ALA A 141 0.82 -9.96 19.52
C ALA A 141 1.55 -8.97 18.59
N ALA A 142 1.18 -7.69 18.61
CA ALA A 142 1.96 -6.64 17.93
C ALA A 142 3.41 -6.59 18.43
N ALA A 143 3.62 -6.66 19.75
CA ALA A 143 4.95 -6.63 20.34
C ALA A 143 5.87 -7.76 19.84
N ALA A 144 5.31 -8.97 19.69
CA ALA A 144 6.05 -10.15 19.22
C ALA A 144 6.52 -10.02 17.77
N LEU A 145 5.81 -9.23 16.96
CA LEU A 145 6.12 -9.01 15.55
C LEU A 145 7.15 -7.89 15.32
N ILE A 146 7.57 -7.14 16.34
CA ILE A 146 8.56 -6.07 16.18
C ILE A 146 9.91 -6.67 15.74
N PRO A 147 10.47 -6.23 14.58
CA PRO A 147 11.77 -6.67 14.10
C PRO A 147 12.87 -6.46 15.15
N PRO A 148 13.86 -7.36 15.26
CA PRO A 148 14.94 -7.26 16.25
C PRO A 148 15.65 -5.91 16.24
N THR A 149 15.88 -5.35 15.04
CA THR A 149 16.51 -4.05 14.77
C THR A 149 15.74 -2.86 15.35
N LEU A 150 14.45 -3.02 15.68
CA LEU A 150 13.58 -1.97 16.17
C LEU A 150 13.16 -2.15 17.64
N ARG A 151 13.58 -3.23 18.31
CA ARG A 151 13.15 -3.55 19.68
C ARG A 151 13.57 -2.46 20.68
N ASP A 152 14.74 -1.86 20.51
CA ASP A 152 15.24 -0.79 21.37
C ASP A 152 14.45 0.52 21.23
N ARG A 153 13.77 0.72 20.09
CA ARG A 153 12.90 1.89 19.83
C ARG A 153 11.48 1.68 20.34
N ARG A 154 11.12 0.46 20.73
CA ARG A 154 9.78 0.10 21.19
C ARG A 154 9.61 0.44 22.66
N GLU A 155 8.56 1.21 22.96
CA GLU A 155 8.12 1.42 24.33
C GLU A 155 7.68 0.08 24.96
N GLN A 156 8.02 -0.13 26.23
CA GLN A 156 7.69 -1.37 26.93
C GLN A 156 6.18 -1.50 27.20
N ALA A 157 5.53 -0.38 27.52
CA ALA A 157 4.10 -0.32 27.82
C ALA A 157 3.25 -0.51 26.55
N LEU A 158 2.13 -1.20 26.72
CA LEU A 158 1.10 -1.26 25.68
C LEU A 158 0.33 0.08 25.67
N SER A 159 0.11 0.62 24.47
CA SER A 159 -0.65 1.85 24.26
C SER A 159 -1.83 1.55 23.34
N PRO A 160 -3.07 1.83 23.76
CA PRO A 160 -4.22 1.74 22.88
C PRO A 160 -4.04 2.56 21.60
N PHE A 161 -4.61 2.06 20.51
CA PHE A 161 -4.65 2.79 19.24
C PHE A 161 -5.72 3.90 19.33
N PRO A 162 -5.37 5.18 19.18
CA PRO A 162 -6.34 6.26 19.39
C PRO A 162 -7.48 6.22 18.37
N GLU A 163 -8.71 6.41 18.83
CA GLU A 163 -9.92 6.35 17.99
C GLU A 163 -9.88 7.36 16.83
N ALA A 164 -9.43 8.60 17.08
CA ALA A 164 -9.27 9.61 16.02
C ALA A 164 -8.28 9.17 14.92
N ILE A 165 -7.24 8.41 15.29
CA ILE A 165 -6.28 7.86 14.32
C ILE A 165 -6.89 6.64 13.62
N ALA A 166 -7.66 5.80 14.31
CA ALA A 166 -8.41 4.71 13.70
C ALA A 166 -9.35 5.23 12.60
N HIS A 167 -10.18 6.22 12.91
CA HIS A 167 -11.06 6.87 11.93
C HIS A 167 -10.30 7.48 10.76
N ALA A 168 -9.15 8.14 11.02
CA ALA A 168 -8.31 8.67 9.95
C ALA A 168 -7.75 7.58 9.02
N CYS A 169 -7.36 6.42 9.59
CA CYS A 169 -6.90 5.26 8.82
C CYS A 169 -8.04 4.61 8.01
N ASP A 170 -9.23 4.47 8.59
CA ASP A 170 -10.40 3.90 7.90
C ASP A 170 -10.85 4.81 6.74
N ALA A 171 -10.83 6.12 6.92
CA ALA A 171 -11.12 7.10 5.88
C ALA A 171 -10.15 7.02 4.67
N LEU A 172 -9.01 6.34 4.78
CA LEU A 172 -8.12 6.10 3.63
C LEU A 172 -8.69 5.09 2.64
N ALA A 173 -9.64 4.25 3.05
CA ALA A 173 -10.35 3.33 2.16
C ALA A 173 -11.40 4.05 1.30
N GLU A 174 -11.90 5.20 1.76
CA GLU A 174 -12.92 5.98 1.06
C GLU A 174 -12.36 6.65 -0.20
N ALA A 175 -13.20 6.66 -1.24
CA ALA A 175 -12.90 7.32 -2.50
C ALA A 175 -12.98 8.85 -2.40
N SER A 176 -13.89 9.37 -1.58
CA SER A 176 -14.07 10.80 -1.37
C SER A 176 -13.23 11.31 -0.19
N VAL A 177 -12.57 12.44 -0.38
CA VAL A 177 -11.72 13.07 0.63
C VAL A 177 -12.13 14.52 0.83
N SER A 178 -12.33 14.90 2.09
CA SER A 178 -12.43 16.31 2.49
C SER A 178 -11.05 16.97 2.48
N LEU A 179 -10.95 18.14 1.84
CA LEU A 179 -9.74 18.95 1.73
C LEU A 179 -9.94 20.32 2.41
N PRO A 180 -8.87 21.05 2.74
CA PRO A 180 -8.96 22.39 3.32
C PRO A 180 -9.84 23.35 2.51
N GLY A 181 -10.47 24.30 3.21
CA GLY A 181 -11.30 25.33 2.56
C GLY A 181 -12.64 24.83 2.02
N GLY A 182 -13.14 23.68 2.50
CA GLY A 182 -14.40 23.08 2.06
C GLY A 182 -14.32 22.43 0.67
N MET A 183 -13.12 22.26 0.13
CA MET A 183 -12.87 21.53 -1.10
C MET A 183 -13.05 20.02 -0.86
N THR A 184 -13.41 19.28 -1.89
CA THR A 184 -13.43 17.81 -1.87
C THR A 184 -12.65 17.26 -3.04
N ALA A 185 -12.19 16.02 -2.92
CA ALA A 185 -11.65 15.28 -4.06
C ALA A 185 -12.19 13.86 -4.09
N SER A 186 -12.55 13.39 -5.28
CA SER A 186 -12.84 11.97 -5.52
C SER A 186 -11.61 11.30 -6.13
N ILE A 187 -11.22 10.14 -5.61
CA ILE A 187 -10.07 9.37 -6.07
C ILE A 187 -10.56 8.05 -6.64
N THR A 188 -10.33 7.85 -7.94
CA THR A 188 -10.77 6.67 -8.68
C THR A 188 -9.58 5.94 -9.29
N PRO A 189 -9.10 4.86 -8.66
CA PRO A 189 -8.15 3.94 -9.29
C PRO A 189 -8.80 3.22 -10.47
N THR A 190 -8.12 3.18 -11.60
CA THR A 190 -8.50 2.39 -12.79
C THR A 190 -7.36 1.42 -13.14
N PRO A 191 -7.58 0.44 -14.04
CA PRO A 191 -6.50 -0.48 -14.45
C PRO A 191 -5.25 0.22 -14.99
N ALA A 192 -5.42 1.35 -15.69
CA ALA A 192 -4.32 2.06 -16.33
C ALA A 192 -3.74 3.18 -15.45
N LEU A 193 -4.61 4.03 -14.90
CA LEU A 193 -4.27 5.28 -14.22
C LEU A 193 -5.14 5.54 -12.99
N ILE A 194 -4.79 6.55 -12.21
CA ILE A 194 -5.61 7.05 -11.10
C ILE A 194 -6.17 8.41 -11.50
N ALA A 195 -7.49 8.52 -11.54
CA ALA A 195 -8.20 9.77 -11.80
C ALA A 195 -8.57 10.43 -10.47
N ILE A 196 -8.28 11.72 -10.35
CA ILE A 196 -8.60 12.53 -9.18
C ILE A 196 -9.38 13.75 -9.65
N ASP A 197 -10.61 13.88 -9.22
CA ASP A 197 -11.47 15.02 -9.52
C ASP A 197 -11.56 15.91 -8.29
N MET A 198 -11.31 17.21 -8.43
CA MET A 198 -11.38 18.18 -7.34
C MET A 198 -12.60 19.07 -7.51
N ASP A 199 -13.38 19.19 -6.44
CA ASP A 199 -14.54 20.05 -6.37
C ASP A 199 -14.32 21.17 -5.36
N ALA A 200 -14.91 22.31 -5.67
CA ALA A 200 -14.92 23.48 -4.80
C ALA A 200 -16.33 23.76 -4.29
N PRO A 201 -16.46 24.31 -3.07
CA PRO A 201 -17.76 24.71 -2.57
C PRO A 201 -18.35 25.81 -3.45
N PRO A 202 -19.69 25.96 -3.49
CA PRO A 202 -20.34 27.02 -4.26
C PRO A 202 -19.84 28.41 -3.85
N THR A 203 -19.18 29.13 -4.75
CA THR A 203 -18.68 30.51 -4.52
C THR A 203 -19.57 31.56 -5.20
N ALA A 204 -19.71 32.75 -4.59
CA ALA A 204 -20.36 33.93 -5.19
C ALA A 204 -19.69 34.39 -6.51
N THR A 205 -20.48 34.98 -7.42
CA THR A 205 -20.12 35.30 -8.82
C THR A 205 -19.20 36.53 -8.99
N GLY A 206 -18.18 36.46 -9.87
CA GLY A 206 -17.34 37.63 -10.25
C GLY A 206 -15.93 37.33 -10.80
N TRP A 207 -15.18 38.33 -11.29
CA TRP A 207 -13.78 38.21 -11.77
C TRP A 207 -12.79 37.76 -10.68
N THR A 208 -13.10 38.06 -9.43
CA THR A 208 -12.40 37.58 -8.22
C THR A 208 -12.50 36.06 -8.06
N LYS A 209 -13.43 35.39 -8.75
CA LYS A 209 -13.65 33.94 -8.72
C LYS A 209 -12.41 33.15 -9.16
N GLN A 210 -11.73 33.52 -10.26
CA GLN A 210 -10.57 32.76 -10.75
C GLN A 210 -9.35 32.85 -9.82
N THR A 211 -9.14 33.98 -9.15
CA THR A 211 -8.05 34.13 -8.18
C THR A 211 -8.36 33.39 -6.87
N ALA A 212 -9.60 33.49 -6.37
CA ALA A 212 -10.04 32.73 -5.20
C ALA A 212 -10.00 31.21 -5.47
N GLN A 213 -10.50 30.77 -6.63
CA GLN A 213 -10.48 29.36 -7.03
C GLN A 213 -9.04 28.83 -7.18
N PHE A 214 -8.12 29.65 -7.70
CA PHE A 214 -6.71 29.28 -7.78
C PHE A 214 -6.10 29.10 -6.38
N ALA A 215 -6.38 30.03 -5.46
CA ALA A 215 -5.93 29.91 -4.08
C ALA A 215 -6.52 28.67 -3.39
N ALA A 216 -7.82 28.41 -3.54
CA ALA A 216 -8.48 27.24 -2.97
C ALA A 216 -7.88 25.92 -3.48
N ASN A 217 -7.64 25.79 -4.79
CA ASN A 217 -6.93 24.65 -5.34
C ASN A 217 -5.52 24.54 -4.77
N ARG A 218 -4.72 25.61 -4.83
CA ARG A 218 -3.34 25.65 -4.33
C ARG A 218 -3.24 25.24 -2.87
N ASP A 219 -4.17 25.71 -2.03
CA ASP A 219 -4.18 25.47 -0.59
C ASP A 219 -4.70 24.07 -0.23
N ALA A 220 -5.50 23.45 -1.11
CA ALA A 220 -5.99 22.08 -0.98
C ALA A 220 -4.97 21.02 -1.46
N LEU A 221 -4.12 21.36 -2.44
CA LEU A 221 -3.14 20.44 -3.03
C LEU A 221 -2.21 19.75 -2.00
N PRO A 222 -1.67 20.42 -0.97
CA PRO A 222 -0.84 19.77 0.04
C PRO A 222 -1.53 18.58 0.72
N ALA A 223 -2.81 18.74 1.08
CA ALA A 223 -3.61 17.68 1.68
C ALA A 223 -3.90 16.56 0.68
N LEU A 224 -4.17 16.88 -0.59
CA LEU A 224 -4.33 15.88 -1.65
C LEU A 224 -3.03 15.06 -1.87
N PHE A 225 -1.88 15.71 -1.91
CA PHE A 225 -0.60 15.01 -2.03
C PHE A 225 -0.28 14.15 -0.81
N GLN A 226 -0.73 14.55 0.38
CA GLN A 226 -0.69 13.69 1.56
C GLN A 226 -1.56 12.44 1.37
N GLN A 227 -2.78 12.58 0.86
CA GLN A 227 -3.66 11.44 0.55
C GLN A 227 -3.03 10.48 -0.47
N ILE A 228 -2.37 11.01 -1.51
CA ILE A 228 -1.61 10.22 -2.50
C ILE A 228 -0.53 9.37 -1.81
N ARG A 229 0.23 9.97 -0.88
CA ARG A 229 1.27 9.26 -0.12
C ARG A 229 0.69 8.23 0.85
N LEU A 230 -0.31 8.60 1.64
CA LEU A 230 -0.95 7.73 2.65
C LEU A 230 -1.60 6.48 2.02
N ARG A 231 -2.13 6.61 0.80
CA ARG A 231 -2.69 5.49 0.03
C ARG A 231 -1.67 4.79 -0.87
N ASN A 232 -0.42 5.25 -0.89
CA ASN A 232 0.63 4.81 -1.80
C ASN A 232 0.16 4.75 -3.28
N LEU A 233 -0.59 5.76 -3.72
CA LEU A 233 -1.09 5.86 -5.09
C LEU A 233 0.09 6.01 -6.06
N SER A 234 0.13 5.21 -7.12
CA SER A 234 1.32 5.06 -7.96
C SER A 234 0.98 4.77 -9.43
N GLY A 235 1.92 5.08 -10.33
CA GLY A 235 1.73 5.03 -11.78
C GLY A 235 1.35 6.39 -12.34
N ALA A 236 0.57 6.39 -13.43
CA ALA A 236 -0.03 7.60 -13.98
C ALA A 236 -1.14 8.08 -13.04
N ILE A 237 -1.06 9.35 -12.62
CA ILE A 237 -2.05 10.03 -11.80
C ILE A 237 -2.47 11.28 -12.56
N LEU A 238 -3.76 11.43 -12.80
CA LEU A 238 -4.37 12.59 -13.45
C LEU A 238 -5.23 13.33 -12.43
N ILE A 239 -4.98 14.63 -12.26
CA ILE A 239 -5.75 15.48 -11.36
C ILE A 239 -6.52 16.50 -12.19
N ASP A 240 -7.82 16.66 -11.95
CA ASP A 240 -8.65 17.73 -12.50
C ASP A 240 -8.89 18.84 -11.46
N PRO A 241 -8.14 19.96 -11.52
CA PRO A 241 -8.38 21.11 -10.65
C PRO A 241 -9.75 21.77 -10.84
N ALA A 242 -10.43 22.05 -9.73
CA ALA A 242 -11.76 22.66 -9.71
C ALA A 242 -11.81 24.01 -10.44
N GLY A 243 -12.58 24.11 -11.53
CA GLY A 243 -13.06 25.39 -12.09
C GLY A 243 -12.00 26.38 -12.60
N LEU A 244 -10.78 25.93 -12.92
CA LEU A 244 -9.70 26.81 -13.38
C LEU A 244 -9.62 26.93 -14.91
N SER A 245 -9.36 28.16 -15.38
CA SER A 245 -8.96 28.40 -16.78
C SER A 245 -7.60 27.78 -17.11
N THR A 246 -7.34 27.50 -18.40
CA THR A 246 -6.08 26.89 -18.88
C THR A 246 -4.83 27.60 -18.37
N ARG A 247 -4.81 28.93 -18.40
CA ARG A 247 -3.66 29.72 -17.90
C ARG A 247 -3.43 29.55 -16.40
N LYS A 248 -4.51 29.44 -15.61
CA LYS A 248 -4.43 29.22 -14.15
C LYS A 248 -4.03 27.79 -13.81
N ARG A 249 -4.47 26.80 -14.58
CA ARG A 249 -4.01 25.40 -14.47
C ARG A 249 -2.50 25.29 -14.70
N GLN A 250 -1.99 25.96 -15.75
CA GLN A 250 -0.54 26.02 -16.00
C GLN A 250 0.24 26.61 -14.83
N ALA A 251 -0.31 27.63 -14.16
CA ALA A 251 0.32 28.26 -13.00
C ALA A 251 0.36 27.35 -11.74
N LEU A 252 -0.39 26.24 -11.71
CA LEU A 252 -0.28 25.23 -10.64
C LEU A 252 0.95 24.32 -10.79
N LEU A 253 1.60 24.27 -11.95
CA LEU A 253 2.71 23.32 -12.17
C LEU A 253 3.90 23.58 -11.24
N GLU A 254 4.30 24.83 -11.06
CA GLU A 254 5.42 25.18 -10.17
C GLU A 254 5.15 24.82 -8.70
N PRO A 255 4.01 25.21 -8.09
CA PRO A 255 3.73 24.76 -6.72
C PRO A 255 3.60 23.24 -6.62
N ILE A 256 3.02 22.56 -7.62
CA ILE A 256 2.94 21.09 -7.64
C ILE A 256 4.34 20.47 -7.66
N LYS A 257 5.22 20.91 -8.56
CA LYS A 257 6.61 20.41 -8.64
C LYS A 257 7.34 20.59 -7.32
N ALA A 258 7.15 21.73 -6.65
CA ALA A 258 7.75 21.98 -5.34
C ALA A 258 7.22 20.99 -4.28
N MET A 259 5.90 20.75 -4.23
CA MET A 259 5.29 19.79 -3.28
C MET A 259 5.76 18.35 -3.51
N LEU A 260 5.96 17.95 -4.77
CA LEU A 260 6.41 16.60 -5.13
C LEU A 260 7.84 16.28 -4.66
N GLN A 261 8.68 17.29 -4.38
CA GLN A 261 10.05 17.07 -3.90
C GLN A 261 10.12 16.36 -2.55
N ALA A 262 9.10 16.54 -1.70
CA ALA A 262 9.02 15.91 -0.38
C ALA A 262 8.58 14.43 -0.44
N ASP A 263 8.11 13.93 -1.58
CA ASP A 263 7.69 12.54 -1.72
C ASP A 263 8.90 11.62 -1.92
N PRO A 264 9.07 10.58 -1.09
CA PRO A 264 10.23 9.68 -1.16
C PRO A 264 10.34 8.93 -2.50
N LEU A 265 9.23 8.77 -3.24
CA LEU A 265 9.25 8.10 -4.55
C LEU A 265 9.65 9.03 -5.71
N ARG A 266 10.01 10.29 -5.42
CA ARG A 266 10.44 11.31 -6.39
C ARG A 266 9.55 11.35 -7.65
N PRO A 267 8.23 11.52 -7.49
CA PRO A 267 7.29 11.63 -8.60
C PRO A 267 7.62 12.82 -9.50
N ARG A 268 7.25 12.71 -10.78
CA ARG A 268 7.45 13.76 -11.79
C ARG A 268 6.11 14.31 -12.23
N CYS A 269 5.94 15.62 -12.18
CA CYS A 269 4.87 16.30 -12.90
C CYS A 269 5.29 16.47 -14.37
N LEU A 270 4.55 15.87 -15.29
CA LEU A 270 4.83 15.88 -16.73
C LEU A 270 4.29 17.14 -17.40
N GLY A 271 3.24 17.75 -16.83
CA GLY A 271 2.65 18.99 -17.33
C GLY A 271 1.14 18.98 -17.18
N ILE A 272 0.48 19.75 -18.06
CA ILE A 272 -0.97 19.75 -18.22
C ILE A 272 -1.29 19.07 -19.55
N THR A 273 -2.23 18.12 -19.55
CA THR A 273 -2.69 17.44 -20.77
C THR A 273 -3.50 18.39 -21.66
N ALA A 274 -3.76 17.98 -22.91
CA ALA A 274 -4.64 18.75 -23.80
C ALA A 274 -6.08 18.92 -23.25
N LEU A 275 -6.52 18.02 -22.36
CA LEU A 275 -7.82 18.09 -21.68
C LEU A 275 -7.78 18.97 -20.42
N GLY A 276 -6.63 19.55 -20.07
CA GLY A 276 -6.48 20.41 -18.90
C GLY A 276 -6.17 19.67 -17.59
N LEU A 277 -5.89 18.37 -17.64
CA LEU A 277 -5.57 17.57 -16.44
C LEU A 277 -4.10 17.74 -16.07
N VAL A 278 -3.79 17.83 -14.79
CA VAL A 278 -2.41 17.74 -14.29
C VAL A 278 -1.95 16.29 -14.42
N GLU A 279 -0.82 16.07 -15.10
CA GLU A 279 -0.26 14.75 -15.31
C GLU A 279 0.95 14.50 -14.40
N ILE A 280 0.89 13.43 -13.61
CA ILE A 280 1.94 13.02 -12.68
C ILE A 280 2.27 11.55 -12.92
N VAL A 281 3.56 11.21 -12.88
CA VAL A 281 4.02 9.83 -12.80
C VAL A 281 4.73 9.61 -11.47
N ARG A 282 4.25 8.61 -10.70
CA ARG A 282 4.82 8.19 -9.42
C ARG A 282 5.25 6.73 -9.49
N ALA A 283 6.44 6.39 -8.99
CA ALA A 283 6.98 5.04 -9.16
C ALA A 283 6.11 3.96 -8.49
N ARG A 284 5.78 2.89 -9.23
CA ARG A 284 5.10 1.70 -8.67
C ARG A 284 6.15 0.77 -8.06
N ILE A 285 6.23 0.72 -6.73
CA ILE A 285 7.18 -0.13 -5.98
C ILE A 285 6.43 -1.12 -5.10
N HIS A 286 5.58 -0.61 -4.22
CA HIS A 286 4.72 -1.40 -3.33
C HIS A 286 3.25 -1.30 -3.79
N PRO A 287 2.40 -2.32 -3.51
CA PRO A 287 0.98 -2.25 -3.83
C PRO A 287 0.35 -1.02 -3.17
N SER A 288 -0.65 -0.44 -3.83
CA SER A 288 -1.39 0.69 -3.26
C SER A 288 -2.36 0.22 -2.18
N LEU A 289 -2.77 1.11 -1.28
CA LEU A 289 -3.77 0.76 -0.26
C LEU A 289 -5.09 0.26 -0.88
N PRO A 290 -5.67 0.91 -1.92
CA PRO A 290 -6.85 0.37 -2.58
C PRO A 290 -6.65 -1.06 -3.09
N GLU A 291 -5.50 -1.36 -3.71
CA GLU A 291 -5.17 -2.70 -4.20
C GLU A 291 -5.06 -3.73 -3.07
N LEU A 292 -4.44 -3.35 -1.94
CA LEU A 292 -4.33 -4.21 -0.76
C LEU A 292 -5.69 -4.49 -0.10
N LEU A 293 -6.60 -3.51 -0.12
CA LEU A 293 -7.93 -3.65 0.48
C LEU A 293 -8.89 -4.42 -0.43
N SER A 294 -8.84 -4.19 -1.75
CA SER A 294 -9.76 -4.80 -2.71
C SER A 294 -9.33 -6.21 -3.14
N CYS A 295 -8.10 -6.64 -2.89
CA CYS A 295 -7.67 -7.99 -3.23
C CYS A 295 -8.39 -9.06 -2.38
N PRO A 296 -8.48 -10.31 -2.86
CA PRO A 296 -9.15 -11.39 -2.12
C PRO A 296 -8.73 -11.52 -0.65
N HIS A 297 -7.41 -11.45 -0.40
CA HIS A 297 -6.86 -11.49 0.95
C HIS A 297 -7.30 -10.28 1.78
N GLY A 298 -7.29 -9.08 1.22
CA GLY A 298 -7.74 -7.86 1.91
C GLY A 298 -9.21 -7.89 2.31
N GLN A 299 -10.07 -8.43 1.46
CA GLN A 299 -11.49 -8.62 1.74
C GLN A 299 -11.71 -9.67 2.84
N ALA A 300 -10.95 -10.77 2.84
CA ALA A 300 -10.96 -11.76 3.91
C ALA A 300 -10.56 -11.16 5.27
N LEU A 301 -9.48 -10.39 5.33
CA LEU A 301 -9.07 -9.73 6.56
C LEU A 301 -10.10 -8.68 6.99
N ALA A 302 -10.76 -7.99 6.05
CA ALA A 302 -11.85 -7.06 6.35
C ALA A 302 -13.03 -7.76 7.01
N ALA A 303 -13.45 -8.93 6.50
CA ALA A 303 -14.50 -9.73 7.11
C ALA A 303 -14.16 -10.10 8.56
N LEU A 304 -12.92 -10.56 8.81
CA LEU A 304 -12.47 -10.89 10.18
C LEU A 304 -12.47 -9.67 11.11
N ARG A 305 -12.05 -8.50 10.63
CA ARG A 305 -12.11 -7.25 11.40
C ARG A 305 -13.56 -6.87 11.75
N ILE A 306 -14.49 -7.01 10.80
CA ILE A 306 -15.92 -6.71 11.03
C ILE A 306 -16.51 -7.70 12.04
N ILE A 307 -16.21 -9.00 11.92
CA ILE A 307 -16.67 -10.02 12.88
C ILE A 307 -16.12 -9.72 14.28
N LEU A 308 -14.83 -9.41 14.39
CA LEU A 308 -14.19 -9.06 15.66
C LEU A 308 -14.87 -7.85 16.33
N ALA A 309 -15.21 -6.82 15.55
CA ALA A 309 -15.78 -5.59 16.07
C ALA A 309 -17.29 -5.68 16.36
N ASN A 310 -18.05 -6.33 15.47
CA ASN A 310 -19.51 -6.21 15.42
C ASN A 310 -20.25 -7.52 15.70
N HIS A 311 -19.60 -8.67 15.53
CA HIS A 311 -20.21 -10.00 15.72
C HIS A 311 -19.39 -10.85 16.70
N PRO A 312 -19.14 -10.37 17.94
CA PRO A 312 -18.28 -11.06 18.90
C PRO A 312 -18.79 -12.44 19.28
N ASP A 313 -20.09 -12.72 19.12
CA ASP A 313 -20.74 -13.99 19.45
C ASP A 313 -20.89 -14.95 18.26
N ALA A 314 -20.44 -14.58 17.06
CA ALA A 314 -20.53 -15.44 15.89
C ALA A 314 -19.74 -16.74 16.05
N THR A 315 -20.37 -17.89 15.84
CA THR A 315 -19.68 -19.19 15.91
C THR A 315 -19.18 -19.66 14.55
N GLN A 316 -19.72 -19.07 13.47
CA GLN A 316 -19.37 -19.41 12.11
C GLN A 316 -19.42 -18.21 11.17
N ILE A 317 -18.54 -18.21 10.18
CA ILE A 317 -18.63 -17.41 8.97
C ILE A 317 -19.04 -18.33 7.81
N ARG A 318 -20.11 -17.97 7.11
CA ARG A 318 -20.55 -18.60 5.86
C ARG A 318 -20.24 -17.66 4.72
N GLY A 319 -19.68 -18.15 3.63
CA GLY A 319 -19.30 -17.27 2.51
C GLY A 319 -19.19 -17.97 1.18
N GLY A 320 -19.22 -17.19 0.11
CA GLY A 320 -18.97 -17.67 -1.25
C GLY A 320 -17.53 -18.13 -1.47
N LEU A 321 -17.25 -18.73 -2.62
CA LEU A 321 -15.98 -19.43 -2.88
C LEU A 321 -14.72 -18.57 -2.63
N GLY A 322 -14.68 -17.34 -3.12
CA GLY A 322 -13.50 -16.48 -3.08
C GLY A 322 -13.15 -15.99 -1.68
N ILE A 323 -14.14 -15.66 -0.83
CA ILE A 323 -13.87 -15.26 0.57
C ILE A 323 -13.35 -16.45 1.37
N ILE A 324 -13.95 -17.63 1.21
CA ILE A 324 -13.52 -18.84 1.91
C ILE A 324 -12.11 -19.25 1.47
N THR A 325 -11.86 -19.29 0.15
CA THR A 325 -10.53 -19.61 -0.40
C THR A 325 -9.47 -18.62 0.10
N ALA A 326 -9.82 -17.32 0.22
CA ALA A 326 -8.91 -16.31 0.72
C ALA A 326 -8.61 -16.47 2.22
N LEU A 327 -9.60 -16.86 3.03
CA LEU A 327 -9.42 -17.16 4.45
C LEU A 327 -8.57 -18.43 4.65
N GLU A 328 -8.80 -19.48 3.87
CA GLU A 328 -8.04 -20.74 3.94
C GLU A 328 -6.56 -20.58 3.55
N LYS A 329 -6.25 -19.60 2.70
CA LYS A 329 -4.86 -19.26 2.33
C LYS A 329 -4.08 -18.57 3.46
N ASP A 330 -4.77 -18.02 4.46
CA ASP A 330 -4.16 -17.37 5.62
C ASP A 330 -4.78 -17.91 6.92
N PRO A 331 -4.47 -19.18 7.29
CA PRO A 331 -5.01 -19.79 8.50
C PRO A 331 -4.57 -19.06 9.77
N GLN A 332 -3.45 -18.35 9.75
CA GLN A 332 -2.98 -17.56 10.89
C GLN A 332 -3.93 -16.40 11.19
N ALA A 333 -4.48 -15.73 10.17
CA ALA A 333 -5.47 -14.68 10.38
C ALA A 333 -6.72 -15.19 11.12
N LEU A 334 -7.18 -16.41 10.83
CA LEU A 334 -8.29 -17.04 11.57
C LEU A 334 -7.92 -17.32 13.02
N VAL A 335 -6.70 -17.85 13.26
CA VAL A 335 -6.18 -18.09 14.62
C VAL A 335 -6.10 -16.78 15.41
N ASP A 336 -5.63 -15.71 14.79
CA ASP A 336 -5.55 -14.39 15.41
C ASP A 336 -6.96 -13.89 15.79
N CYS A 337 -7.94 -14.02 14.88
CA CYS A 337 -9.34 -13.66 15.14
C CYS A 337 -9.92 -14.45 16.32
N ILE A 338 -9.75 -15.78 16.32
CA ILE A 338 -10.22 -16.67 17.39
C ILE A 338 -9.57 -16.29 18.74
N THR A 339 -8.26 -16.03 18.72
CA THR A 339 -7.49 -15.65 19.92
C THR A 339 -7.96 -14.32 20.49
N GLN A 340 -8.18 -13.31 19.65
CA GLN A 340 -8.65 -12.00 20.09
C GLN A 340 -10.10 -12.05 20.60
N ARG A 341 -10.96 -12.88 20.00
CA ARG A 341 -12.35 -13.06 20.43
C ARG A 341 -12.51 -13.97 21.65
N GLY A 342 -11.53 -14.84 21.91
CA GLY A 342 -11.63 -15.91 22.91
C GLY A 342 -12.70 -16.97 22.56
N LYS A 343 -13.14 -17.04 21.30
CA LYS A 343 -14.23 -17.92 20.83
C LYS A 343 -13.87 -18.53 19.48
N ALA A 344 -14.26 -19.78 19.28
CA ALA A 344 -14.07 -20.47 18.00
C ALA A 344 -14.84 -19.77 16.87
N LEU A 345 -14.33 -19.89 15.65
CA LEU A 345 -14.96 -19.40 14.43
C LEU A 345 -14.81 -20.46 13.34
N ALA A 346 -15.89 -21.15 13.00
CA ALA A 346 -15.89 -22.11 11.90
C ALA A 346 -16.02 -21.37 10.56
N VAL A 347 -15.26 -21.80 9.57
CA VAL A 347 -15.31 -21.29 8.20
C VAL A 347 -16.10 -22.27 7.33
N LYS A 348 -17.19 -21.83 6.70
CA LYS A 348 -18.06 -22.68 5.89
C LYS A 348 -18.31 -22.09 4.50
N LEU A 349 -18.06 -22.90 3.48
CA LEU A 349 -18.48 -22.60 2.11
C LEU A 349 -20.00 -22.67 1.99
N ASP A 350 -20.59 -21.60 1.48
CA ASP A 350 -21.98 -21.55 1.04
C ASP A 350 -22.01 -21.22 -0.46
N PRO A 351 -22.17 -22.24 -1.33
CA PRO A 351 -22.20 -22.04 -2.78
C PRO A 351 -23.37 -21.17 -3.28
N SER A 352 -24.37 -20.89 -2.44
CA SER A 352 -25.49 -20.01 -2.81
C SER A 352 -25.14 -18.52 -2.72
N LEU A 353 -24.08 -18.17 -1.97
CA LEU A 353 -23.65 -16.79 -1.81
C LEU A 353 -22.77 -16.34 -2.98
N PRO A 354 -22.90 -15.07 -3.41
CA PRO A 354 -22.00 -14.49 -4.40
C PRO A 354 -20.53 -14.58 -3.99
N ASP A 355 -19.65 -14.47 -4.99
CA ASP A 355 -18.22 -14.42 -4.72
C ASP A 355 -17.88 -13.25 -3.79
N PHE A 356 -16.98 -13.49 -2.84
CA PHE A 356 -16.61 -12.57 -1.76
C PHE A 356 -17.72 -12.12 -0.79
N PHE A 357 -18.96 -12.58 -0.94
CA PHE A 357 -20.03 -12.32 0.02
C PHE A 357 -19.95 -13.28 1.22
N TRP A 358 -20.31 -12.80 2.41
CA TRP A 358 -20.31 -13.60 3.62
C TRP A 358 -21.37 -13.13 4.62
N THR A 359 -21.75 -14.04 5.52
CA THR A 359 -22.67 -13.81 6.65
C THR A 359 -22.20 -14.59 7.87
N THR A 360 -22.71 -14.23 9.04
CA THR A 360 -22.55 -14.99 10.28
C THR A 360 -23.78 -15.84 10.60
N ASP A 361 -23.76 -16.56 11.73
CA ASP A 361 -24.92 -17.23 12.30
C ASP A 361 -25.97 -16.30 12.92
N HIS A 362 -25.64 -15.02 13.09
CA HIS A 362 -26.51 -14.02 13.72
C HIS A 362 -27.06 -12.97 12.75
N ASP A 363 -26.87 -13.18 11.44
CA ASP A 363 -27.36 -12.32 10.34
C ASP A 363 -28.63 -12.88 9.67
#